data_AF-A0AAQ3KYX4-F1
#
_entry.id   AF-A0AAQ3KYX4-F1
#
_cell.length_a   1.000
_cell.length_b   1.000
_cell.length_c   1.000
_cell.angle_alpha   90.00
_cell.angle_beta   90.00
_cell.angle_gamma   90.00
#
_symmetry.space_group_name_H-M   'P 1'
#
loop_
_entity.id
_entity.type
_entity.pdbx_description
1 polymer ?
#
loop_
_entity_poly.entity_id
_entity_poly.type
_entity_poly.pdbx_seq_one_letter_code
_entity_poly.pdbx_strand_id
1 'polypeptide(L)'
;MNNLLTDSFELSRGGPSRDGDLELGQQPQISAAEQGLEGFFKQIEVIEKQIEKLSSLSKNLQAANEKSKTVTKASEMKAIKQHMQKDIDEAGKIARLAKSKLEELDRDNLASRQKPGCGKGSSVDRSRTATTVALKRKLKERMSEFQVLRERIQQEYREVVERRVITVTGNRPDEETIERLIETGNSEQIFQKAIQEQGRGQVMDTLAEIQERHNTVKDLERKLLELQQIFIDIAVLVDAQGEILDNIESQVSSAVDHVQSGTVALQKAKKLQKNSRKWMCIAIIILLLIVVIIVVAVIKPWSKG
;
A
#
# COMPACT_ATOMS: atom_id res chain seq x y z
N MET A 1 -53.38 -3.92 -67.48
CA MET A 1 -54.42 -3.64 -66.47
C MET A 1 -54.77 -4.96 -65.77
N ASN A 2 -54.33 -5.06 -64.50
CA ASN A 2 -54.86 -5.72 -63.28
C ASN A 2 -55.60 -7.09 -63.39
N ASN A 3 -55.41 -8.08 -62.50
CA ASN A 3 -55.02 -8.13 -61.08
C ASN A 3 -53.97 -9.25 -60.85
N LEU A 4 -52.88 -9.19 -60.06
CA LEU A 4 -52.60 -8.80 -58.66
C LEU A 4 -53.13 -9.78 -57.58
N LEU A 5 -52.17 -10.51 -57.01
CA LEU A 5 -52.13 -11.21 -55.70
C LEU A 5 -52.82 -12.58 -55.58
N THR A 6 -52.18 -13.61 -56.14
CA THR A 6 -52.33 -15.00 -55.68
C THR A 6 -50.93 -15.58 -55.48
N ASP A 7 -50.26 -15.09 -54.44
CA ASP A 7 -49.01 -15.65 -53.93
C ASP A 7 -48.80 -15.11 -52.50
N SER A 8 -49.36 -15.80 -51.51
CA SER A 8 -48.99 -15.64 -50.10
C SER A 8 -49.46 -16.86 -49.34
N PHE A 9 -48.57 -17.44 -48.55
CA PHE A 9 -48.76 -18.55 -47.62
C PHE A 9 -48.50 -19.97 -48.14
N GLU A 10 -47.28 -20.19 -48.64
CA GLU A 10 -46.52 -21.36 -48.18
C GLU A 10 -45.60 -20.94 -47.03
N LEU A 11 -45.71 -21.60 -45.88
CA LEU A 11 -44.53 -21.92 -45.08
C LEU A 11 -44.80 -23.17 -44.24
N SER A 12 -44.02 -24.19 -44.61
CA SER A 12 -44.05 -25.54 -44.12
C SER A 12 -43.70 -25.62 -42.63
N ARG A 13 -44.38 -26.54 -41.96
CA ARG A 13 -44.26 -26.86 -40.54
C ARG A 13 -42.94 -27.61 -40.32
N GLY A 14 -41.95 -26.98 -39.68
CA GLY A 14 -40.72 -27.68 -39.29
C GLY A 14 -39.65 -26.80 -38.65
N GLY A 15 -39.59 -26.81 -37.31
CA GLY A 15 -38.46 -26.27 -36.53
C GLY A 15 -38.92 -25.72 -35.17
N PRO A 16 -38.35 -26.16 -34.03
CA PRO A 16 -38.60 -25.50 -32.76
C PRO A 16 -37.82 -24.18 -32.73
N SER A 17 -38.53 -23.07 -32.96
CA SER A 17 -38.01 -21.73 -32.71
C SER A 17 -37.70 -21.59 -31.23
N ARG A 18 -36.39 -21.54 -30.91
CA ARG A 18 -35.89 -21.00 -29.66
C ARG A 18 -36.10 -19.49 -29.75
N ASP A 19 -37.23 -19.01 -29.24
CA ASP A 19 -37.36 -17.62 -28.81
C ASP A 19 -36.24 -17.39 -27.80
N GLY A 20 -35.20 -16.71 -28.26
CA GLY A 20 -34.10 -16.26 -27.44
C GLY A 20 -34.63 -15.16 -26.54
N ASP A 21 -34.99 -15.55 -25.33
CA ASP A 21 -35.23 -14.66 -24.20
C ASP A 21 -33.98 -13.78 -24.01
N LEU A 22 -34.03 -12.55 -24.55
CA LEU A 22 -32.94 -11.57 -24.53
C LEU A 22 -32.70 -10.96 -23.12
N GLU A 23 -33.45 -11.39 -22.10
CA GLU A 23 -33.37 -10.86 -20.73
C GLU A 23 -32.63 -11.75 -19.71
N LEU A 24 -32.05 -12.88 -20.11
CA LEU A 24 -31.07 -13.56 -19.25
C LEU A 24 -29.68 -13.03 -19.55
N GLY A 25 -29.32 -11.97 -18.81
CA GLY A 25 -27.93 -11.56 -18.65
C GLY A 25 -27.09 -12.81 -18.42
N GLN A 26 -26.10 -13.00 -19.30
CA GLN A 26 -25.20 -14.14 -19.27
C GLN A 26 -24.70 -14.29 -17.82
N GLN A 27 -25.08 -15.38 -17.15
CA GLN A 27 -24.56 -15.72 -15.84
C GLN A 27 -23.04 -15.53 -15.93
N PRO A 28 -22.40 -14.76 -15.03
CA PRO A 28 -20.97 -14.66 -15.04
C PRO A 28 -20.47 -16.05 -14.67
N GLN A 29 -20.16 -16.85 -15.68
CA GLN A 29 -19.20 -17.92 -15.49
C GLN A 29 -17.99 -17.21 -14.93
N ILE A 30 -17.69 -17.45 -13.64
CA ILE A 30 -16.57 -16.83 -12.97
C ILE A 30 -15.37 -17.19 -13.84
N SER A 31 -14.92 -16.21 -14.63
CA SER A 31 -13.99 -16.50 -15.70
C SER A 31 -12.65 -16.86 -15.05
N ALA A 32 -11.83 -17.68 -15.69
CA ALA A 32 -10.48 -17.97 -15.18
C ALA A 32 -9.65 -16.69 -14.92
N ALA A 33 -10.05 -15.56 -15.54
CA ALA A 33 -9.53 -14.23 -15.27
C ALA A 33 -9.98 -13.65 -13.92
N GLU A 34 -11.22 -13.86 -13.46
CA GLU A 34 -11.71 -13.42 -12.14
C GLU A 34 -11.04 -14.19 -11.01
N GLN A 35 -10.91 -15.51 -11.12
CA GLN A 35 -10.16 -16.31 -10.12
C GLN A 35 -8.67 -15.95 -10.08
N GLY A 36 -8.06 -15.66 -11.24
CA GLY A 36 -6.67 -15.22 -11.33
C GLY A 36 -6.43 -13.83 -10.72
N LEU A 37 -7.47 -13.00 -10.64
CA LEU A 37 -7.42 -11.67 -10.04
C LEU A 37 -7.60 -11.72 -8.52
N GLU A 38 -8.45 -12.63 -8.00
CA GLU A 38 -8.60 -12.83 -6.55
C GLU A 38 -7.28 -13.25 -5.89
N GLY A 39 -6.56 -14.22 -6.48
CA GLY A 39 -5.25 -14.64 -5.98
C GLY A 39 -4.21 -13.51 -6.00
N PHE A 40 -4.30 -12.62 -6.99
CA PHE A 40 -3.44 -11.43 -7.10
C PHE A 40 -3.73 -10.40 -6.01
N PHE A 41 -5.01 -10.10 -5.74
CA PHE A 41 -5.36 -9.19 -4.66
C PHE A 41 -4.95 -9.72 -3.27
N LYS A 42 -5.04 -11.02 -3.04
CA LYS A 42 -4.51 -11.63 -1.80
C LYS A 42 -3.00 -11.44 -1.66
N GLN A 43 -2.23 -11.58 -2.75
CA GLN A 43 -0.79 -11.31 -2.72
C GLN A 43 -0.48 -9.83 -2.46
N ILE A 44 -1.25 -8.92 -3.06
CA ILE A 44 -1.15 -7.48 -2.80
C ILE A 44 -1.36 -7.19 -1.31
N GLU A 45 -2.44 -7.68 -0.72
CA GLU A 45 -2.76 -7.43 0.69
C GLU A 45 -1.64 -7.91 1.63
N VAL A 46 -1.04 -9.07 1.33
CA VAL A 46 0.11 -9.58 2.07
C VAL A 46 1.31 -8.62 1.96
N ILE A 47 1.63 -8.14 0.76
CA ILE A 47 2.75 -7.21 0.52
C ILE A 47 2.48 -5.87 1.22
N GLU A 48 1.27 -5.33 1.11
CA GLU A 48 0.89 -4.07 1.77
C GLU A 48 1.05 -4.17 3.29
N LYS A 49 0.61 -5.27 3.89
CA LYS A 49 0.80 -5.52 5.32
C LYS A 49 2.27 -5.56 5.73
N GLN A 50 3.15 -6.13 4.89
CA GLN A 50 4.60 -6.08 5.15
C GLN A 50 5.14 -4.65 5.08
N ILE A 51 4.73 -3.88 4.08
CA ILE A 51 5.13 -2.47 3.91
C ILE A 51 4.66 -1.59 5.08
N GLU A 52 3.43 -1.81 5.57
CA GLU A 52 2.90 -1.13 6.76
C GLU A 52 3.71 -1.47 8.01
N LYS A 53 4.10 -2.75 8.17
CA LYS A 53 4.94 -3.19 9.28
C LYS A 53 6.35 -2.57 9.21
N LEU A 54 6.91 -2.35 8.02
CA LEU A 54 8.16 -1.58 7.87
C LEU A 54 7.98 -0.14 8.35
N SER A 55 6.86 0.50 8.01
CA SER A 55 6.58 1.87 8.45
C SER A 55 6.45 1.97 9.98
N SER A 56 5.82 0.99 10.63
CA SER A 56 5.72 0.98 12.09
C SER A 56 7.08 0.75 12.75
N LEU A 57 7.91 -0.14 12.21
CA LEU A 57 9.28 -0.37 12.71
C LEU A 57 10.17 0.87 12.56
N SER A 58 10.08 1.57 11.42
CA SER A 58 10.80 2.84 11.20
C SER A 58 10.43 3.88 12.27
N LYS A 59 9.13 4.05 12.54
CA LYS A 59 8.64 4.97 13.59
C LYS A 59 9.10 4.56 15.00
N ASN A 60 9.06 3.26 15.32
CA ASN A 60 9.52 2.75 16.61
C ASN A 60 11.02 2.99 16.78
N LEU A 61 11.81 2.74 15.73
CA LEU A 61 13.25 2.96 15.72
C LEU A 61 13.59 4.43 15.89
N GLN A 62 12.84 5.33 15.23
CA GLN A 62 12.97 6.77 15.42
C GLN A 62 12.65 7.18 16.87
N ALA A 63 11.55 6.71 17.45
CA ALA A 63 11.17 7.03 18.83
C ALA A 63 12.20 6.50 19.85
N ALA A 64 12.74 5.30 19.62
CA ALA A 64 13.80 4.72 20.44
C ALA A 64 15.10 5.54 20.35
N ASN A 65 15.45 6.01 19.15
CA ASN A 65 16.59 6.89 18.94
C ASN A 65 16.44 8.23 19.67
N GLU A 66 15.28 8.89 19.57
CA GLU A 66 15.01 10.13 20.31
C GLU A 66 15.11 9.93 21.83
N LYS A 67 14.57 8.81 22.34
CA LYS A 67 14.70 8.44 23.75
C LYS A 67 16.16 8.24 24.16
N SER A 68 16.99 7.73 23.28
CA SER A 68 18.42 7.51 23.56
C SER A 68 19.15 8.82 23.87
N LYS A 69 18.72 9.97 23.33
CA LYS A 69 19.40 11.27 23.51
C LYS A 69 19.40 11.75 24.96
N THR A 70 18.37 11.39 25.74
CA THR A 70 18.18 11.90 27.11
C THR A 70 18.71 10.95 28.19
N VAL A 71 18.96 9.69 27.86
CA VAL A 71 19.44 8.69 28.81
C VAL A 71 20.89 8.95 29.22
N THR A 72 21.20 8.94 30.52
CA THR A 72 22.57 9.10 31.01
C THR A 72 23.18 7.81 31.57
N LYS A 73 22.35 6.78 31.78
CA LYS A 73 22.81 5.50 32.34
C LYS A 73 23.15 4.49 31.26
N ALA A 74 24.32 3.86 31.38
CA ALA A 74 24.76 2.82 30.45
C ALA A 74 23.79 1.61 30.36
N SER A 75 23.17 1.21 31.47
CA SER A 75 22.20 0.10 31.48
C SER A 75 20.93 0.40 30.68
N GLU A 76 20.43 1.64 30.75
CA GLU A 76 19.27 2.11 29.99
C GLU A 76 19.62 2.25 28.50
N MET A 77 20.83 2.74 28.18
CA MET A 77 21.34 2.81 26.81
C MET A 77 21.41 1.42 26.17
N LYS A 78 21.93 0.44 26.91
CA LYS A 78 22.01 -0.95 26.48
C LYS A 78 20.63 -1.56 26.19
N ALA A 79 19.61 -1.23 26.99
CA ALA A 79 18.24 -1.68 26.75
C ALA A 79 17.65 -1.05 25.47
N ILE A 80 17.89 0.24 25.24
CA ILE A 80 17.48 0.93 24.00
C ILE A 80 18.18 0.30 22.79
N LYS A 81 19.50 0.11 22.87
CA LYS A 81 20.29 -0.59 21.83
C LYS A 81 19.66 -1.92 21.46
N GLN A 82 19.36 -2.78 22.43
CA GLN A 82 18.76 -4.09 22.18
C GLN A 82 17.39 -3.99 21.50
N HIS A 83 16.57 -3.01 21.86
CA HIS A 83 15.28 -2.78 21.21
C HIS A 83 15.47 -2.35 19.76
N MET A 84 16.32 -1.36 19.51
CA MET A 84 16.62 -0.85 18.18
C MET A 84 17.20 -1.95 17.26
N GLN A 85 18.10 -2.79 17.78
CA GLN A 85 18.65 -3.92 17.04
C GLN A 85 17.58 -4.92 16.62
N LYS A 86 16.64 -5.25 17.52
CA LYS A 86 15.51 -6.14 17.20
C LYS A 86 14.62 -5.55 16.11
N ASP A 87 14.32 -4.26 16.18
CA ASP A 87 13.51 -3.58 15.18
C ASP A 87 14.17 -3.60 13.80
N ILE A 88 15.49 -3.35 13.73
CA ILE A 88 16.24 -3.40 12.47
C ILE A 88 16.31 -4.82 11.91
N ASP A 89 16.54 -5.82 12.76
CA ASP A 89 16.59 -7.23 12.33
C ASP A 89 15.25 -7.71 11.78
N GLU A 90 14.15 -7.31 12.42
CA GLU A 90 12.80 -7.59 11.95
C GLU A 90 12.49 -6.84 10.64
N ALA A 91 12.90 -5.57 10.54
CA ALA A 91 12.76 -4.80 9.30
C ALA A 91 13.50 -5.46 8.13
N GLY A 92 14.72 -5.97 8.36
CA GLY A 92 15.47 -6.70 7.35
C GLY A 92 14.77 -7.98 6.87
N LYS A 93 14.14 -8.74 7.78
CA LYS A 93 13.37 -9.94 7.40
C LYS A 93 12.14 -9.57 6.58
N ILE A 94 11.39 -8.56 7.00
CA ILE A 94 10.18 -8.10 6.31
C ILE A 94 10.53 -7.53 4.94
N ALA A 95 11.59 -6.73 4.83
CA ALA A 95 12.03 -6.15 3.56
C ALA A 95 12.41 -7.24 2.55
N ARG A 96 13.16 -8.27 2.97
CA ARG A 96 13.47 -9.44 2.12
C ARG A 96 12.22 -10.19 1.68
N LEU A 97 11.28 -10.43 2.61
CA LEU A 97 10.02 -11.11 2.29
C LEU A 97 9.18 -10.30 1.29
N ALA A 98 9.04 -8.99 1.51
CA ALA A 98 8.33 -8.09 0.62
C ALA A 98 8.96 -8.05 -0.78
N LYS A 99 10.31 -8.00 -0.86
CA LYS A 99 11.06 -8.08 -2.12
C LYS A 99 10.77 -9.40 -2.84
N SER A 100 10.93 -10.54 -2.19
CA SER A 100 10.66 -11.86 -2.79
C SER A 100 9.22 -11.99 -3.29
N LYS A 101 8.25 -11.45 -2.54
CA LYS A 101 6.84 -11.45 -2.94
C LYS A 101 6.57 -10.52 -4.12
N LEU A 102 7.26 -9.40 -4.24
CA LEU A 102 7.17 -8.53 -5.43
C LEU A 102 7.75 -9.19 -6.68
N GLU A 103 8.87 -9.89 -6.56
CA GLU A 103 9.45 -10.67 -7.66
C GLU A 103 8.55 -11.86 -8.07
N GLU A 104 7.89 -12.49 -7.10
CA GLU A 104 6.85 -13.49 -7.36
C GLU A 104 5.66 -12.88 -8.12
N LEU A 105 5.21 -11.70 -7.70
CA LEU A 105 4.13 -10.97 -8.36
C LEU A 105 4.48 -10.61 -9.80
N ASP A 106 5.73 -10.23 -10.08
CA ASP A 106 6.22 -10.00 -11.44
C ASP A 106 6.16 -11.25 -12.31
N ARG A 107 6.64 -12.39 -11.78
CA ARG A 107 6.57 -13.68 -12.50
C ARG A 107 5.12 -14.07 -12.78
N ASP A 108 4.23 -13.88 -11.82
CA ASP A 108 2.80 -14.15 -11.97
C ASP A 108 2.14 -13.25 -13.01
N ASN A 109 2.55 -11.98 -13.09
CA ASN A 109 2.08 -11.07 -14.13
C ASN A 109 2.52 -11.54 -15.53
N LEU A 110 3.77 -11.99 -15.68
CA LEU A 110 4.25 -12.57 -16.93
C LEU A 110 3.49 -13.85 -17.31
N ALA A 111 3.23 -14.74 -16.35
CA ALA A 111 2.45 -15.97 -16.57
C ALA A 111 0.99 -15.67 -16.92
N SER A 112 0.40 -14.65 -16.29
CA SER A 112 -0.98 -14.22 -16.58
C SER A 112 -1.15 -13.79 -18.03
N ARG A 113 -0.11 -13.24 -18.67
CA ARG A 113 -0.16 -12.85 -20.10
C ARG A 113 -0.40 -14.00 -21.06
N GLN A 114 -0.12 -15.23 -20.66
CA GLN A 114 -0.35 -16.42 -21.47
C GLN A 114 -1.82 -16.89 -21.44
N LYS A 115 -2.65 -16.31 -20.56
CA LYS A 115 -4.07 -16.67 -20.43
C LYS A 115 -4.93 -15.93 -21.46
N PRO A 116 -6.01 -16.55 -21.97
CA PRO A 116 -6.95 -15.89 -22.88
C PRO A 116 -7.51 -14.60 -22.28
N GLY A 117 -7.45 -13.49 -23.04
CA GLY A 117 -7.94 -12.18 -22.59
C GLY A 117 -7.01 -11.39 -21.66
N CYS A 118 -5.88 -11.97 -21.24
CA CYS A 118 -4.93 -11.36 -20.31
C CYS A 118 -3.59 -10.96 -20.96
N GLY A 119 -3.50 -11.00 -22.29
CA GLY A 119 -2.27 -10.69 -23.03
C GLY A 119 -1.68 -9.31 -22.73
N LYS A 120 -0.44 -9.08 -23.19
CA LYS A 120 0.28 -7.80 -23.00
C LYS A 120 -0.59 -6.62 -23.47
N GLY A 121 -0.78 -5.62 -22.61
CA GLY A 121 -1.61 -4.44 -22.88
C GLY A 121 -3.11 -4.60 -22.64
N SER A 122 -3.58 -5.80 -22.27
CA SER A 122 -4.97 -6.01 -21.81
C SER A 122 -5.30 -5.15 -20.58
N SER A 123 -6.58 -4.95 -20.29
CA SER A 123 -7.02 -4.25 -19.06
C SER A 123 -6.48 -4.94 -17.80
N VAL A 124 -6.52 -6.27 -17.77
CA VAL A 124 -6.00 -7.08 -16.66
C VAL A 124 -4.48 -6.93 -16.53
N ASP A 125 -3.72 -7.06 -17.62
CA ASP A 125 -2.26 -6.88 -17.60
C ASP A 125 -1.86 -5.47 -17.14
N ARG A 126 -2.53 -4.43 -17.65
CA ARG A 126 -2.27 -3.04 -17.26
C ARG A 126 -2.55 -2.81 -15.79
N SER A 127 -3.71 -3.25 -15.29
CA SER A 127 -4.07 -3.13 -13.88
C SER A 127 -3.06 -3.83 -12.98
N ARG A 128 -2.72 -5.09 -13.29
CA ARG A 128 -1.77 -5.86 -12.49
C ARG A 128 -0.37 -5.27 -12.49
N THR A 129 0.11 -4.84 -13.67
CA THR A 129 1.42 -4.19 -13.82
C THR A 129 1.47 -2.89 -13.02
N ALA A 130 0.42 -2.05 -13.14
CA ALA A 130 0.33 -0.79 -12.41
C ALA A 130 0.39 -0.98 -10.89
N THR A 131 -0.42 -1.90 -10.35
CA THR A 131 -0.43 -2.14 -8.90
C THR A 131 0.91 -2.70 -8.43
N THR A 132 1.54 -3.58 -9.22
CA THR A 132 2.86 -4.15 -8.88
C THR A 132 3.93 -3.06 -8.83
N VAL A 133 3.94 -2.15 -9.81
CA VAL A 133 4.85 -1.00 -9.84
C VAL A 133 4.60 -0.08 -8.64
N ALA A 134 3.34 0.22 -8.32
CA ALA A 134 2.97 1.05 -7.17
C ALA A 134 3.48 0.45 -5.85
N LEU A 135 3.35 -0.87 -5.66
CA LEU A 135 3.88 -1.56 -4.48
C LEU A 135 5.40 -1.49 -4.39
N LYS A 136 6.12 -1.64 -5.51
CA LYS A 136 7.57 -1.50 -5.54
C LYS A 136 8.02 -0.08 -5.19
N ARG A 137 7.35 0.95 -5.73
CA ARG A 137 7.59 2.36 -5.36
C ARG A 137 7.35 2.57 -3.86
N LYS A 138 6.22 2.10 -3.33
CA LYS A 138 5.88 2.21 -1.90
C LYS A 138 6.92 1.51 -1.01
N LEU A 139 7.42 0.35 -1.42
CA LEU A 139 8.51 -0.33 -0.70
C LEU A 139 9.82 0.46 -0.77
N LYS A 140 10.22 0.97 -1.95
CA LYS A 140 11.40 1.84 -2.13
C LYS A 140 11.33 3.07 -1.21
N GLU A 141 10.17 3.73 -1.16
CA GLU A 141 9.92 4.87 -0.27
C GLU A 141 10.09 4.51 1.21
N ARG A 142 9.47 3.42 1.69
CA ARG A 142 9.62 2.99 3.09
C ARG A 142 11.05 2.62 3.44
N MET A 143 11.78 2.02 2.51
CA MET A 143 13.20 1.71 2.72
C MET A 143 14.07 2.98 2.78
N SER A 144 13.73 4.03 2.03
CA SER A 144 14.42 5.32 2.10
C SER A 144 14.29 6.01 3.48
N GLU A 145 13.18 5.78 4.19
CA GLU A 145 13.00 6.29 5.56
C GLU A 145 14.06 5.74 6.53
N PHE A 146 14.46 4.47 6.36
CA PHE A 146 15.54 3.88 7.17
C PHE A 146 16.92 4.45 6.83
N GLN A 147 17.15 4.83 5.57
CA GLN A 147 18.39 5.50 5.16
C GLN A 147 18.50 6.89 5.82
N VAL A 148 17.43 7.68 5.76
CA VAL A 148 17.36 8.99 6.42
C VAL A 148 17.52 8.84 7.94
N LEU A 149 16.93 7.79 8.53
CA LEU A 149 17.06 7.53 9.96
C LEU A 149 18.50 7.14 10.35
N ARG A 150 19.21 6.39 9.52
CA ARG A 150 20.64 6.08 9.74
C ARG A 150 21.47 7.36 9.84
N GLU A 151 21.31 8.25 8.87
CA GLU A 151 22.02 9.54 8.85
C GLU A 151 21.68 10.39 10.08
N ARG A 152 20.40 10.40 10.47
CA ARG A 152 19.96 11.08 11.70
C ARG A 152 20.59 10.49 12.96
N ILE A 153 20.65 9.17 13.11
CA ILE A 153 21.27 8.51 14.27
C ILE A 153 22.74 8.95 14.41
N GLN A 154 23.48 9.02 13.30
CA GLN A 154 24.88 9.45 13.30
C GLN A 154 25.03 10.93 13.68
N GLN A 155 24.20 11.80 13.10
CA GLN A 155 24.21 13.23 13.42
C GLN A 155 23.87 13.49 14.89
N GLU A 156 22.83 12.85 15.42
CA GLU A 156 22.43 13.04 16.81
C GLU A 156 23.42 12.46 17.80
N TYR A 157 24.08 11.35 17.46
CA TYR A 157 25.19 10.83 18.25
C TYR A 157 26.31 11.86 18.39
N ARG A 158 26.70 12.50 17.29
CA ARG A 158 27.69 13.58 17.29
C ARG A 158 27.28 14.73 18.21
N GLU A 159 26.04 15.20 18.12
CA GLU A 159 25.53 16.26 19.00
C GLU A 159 25.57 15.88 20.48
N VAL A 160 25.20 14.64 20.81
CA VAL A 160 25.21 14.16 22.20
C VAL A 160 26.64 14.07 22.73
N VAL A 161 27.57 13.54 21.93
CA VAL A 161 28.98 13.45 22.31
C VAL A 161 29.57 14.84 22.55
N GLU A 162 29.36 15.80 21.62
CA GLU A 162 29.84 17.18 21.78
C GLU A 162 29.32 17.81 23.08
N ARG A 163 28.01 17.69 23.36
CA ARG A 163 27.41 18.22 24.60
C ARG A 163 28.00 17.58 25.86
N ARG A 164 28.28 16.28 25.85
CA ARG A 164 28.88 15.58 27.00
C ARG A 164 30.33 16.00 27.23
N VAL A 165 31.11 16.12 26.15
CA VAL A 165 32.49 16.61 26.22
C VAL A 165 32.53 18.03 26.79
N ILE A 166 31.67 18.94 26.32
CA ILE A 166 31.61 20.32 26.84
C ILE A 166 31.24 20.33 28.33
N THR A 167 30.26 19.51 28.73
CA THR A 167 29.79 19.45 30.12
C THR A 167 30.92 19.06 31.08
N VAL A 168 31.79 18.15 30.67
CA VAL A 168 32.86 17.60 31.52
C VAL A 168 34.18 18.37 31.38
N THR A 169 34.51 18.88 30.21
CA THR A 169 35.78 19.60 29.99
C THR A 169 35.66 21.11 30.21
N GLY A 170 34.43 21.65 30.25
CA GLY A 170 34.15 23.07 30.36
C GLY A 170 34.50 23.89 29.11
N ASN A 171 35.12 23.29 28.10
CA ASN A 171 35.61 23.94 26.89
C ASN A 171 34.95 23.33 25.66
N ARG A 172 34.82 24.13 24.59
CA ARG A 172 34.35 23.62 23.31
C ARG A 172 35.47 22.83 22.63
N PRO A 173 35.30 21.51 22.38
CA PRO A 173 36.31 20.72 21.69
C PRO A 173 36.43 21.18 20.23
N ASP A 174 37.62 21.02 19.67
CA ASP A 174 37.83 21.19 18.23
C ASP A 174 37.16 20.04 17.45
N GLU A 175 36.86 20.33 16.19
CA GLU A 175 36.14 19.43 15.30
C GLU A 175 36.88 18.09 15.09
N GLU A 176 38.21 18.14 15.00
CA GLU A 176 39.06 16.96 14.79
C GLU A 176 39.04 16.04 16.02
N THR A 177 39.01 16.62 17.23
CA THR A 177 38.88 15.87 18.48
C THR A 177 37.53 15.17 18.60
N ILE A 178 36.43 15.82 18.19
CA ILE A 178 35.10 15.18 18.15
C ILE A 178 35.08 14.04 17.14
N GLU A 179 35.63 14.26 15.94
CA GLU A 179 35.66 13.22 14.90
C GLU A 179 36.46 11.99 15.34
N ARG A 180 37.65 12.20 15.93
CA ARG A 180 38.46 11.11 16.51
C ARG A 180 37.71 10.34 17.59
N LEU A 181 36.95 11.04 18.43
CA LEU A 181 36.16 10.40 19.49
C LEU A 181 35.01 9.57 18.91
N ILE A 182 34.36 10.06 17.86
CA ILE A 182 33.28 9.35 17.16
C ILE A 182 33.83 8.12 16.43
N GLU A 183 35.01 8.21 15.81
CA GLU A 183 35.61 7.12 15.03
C GLU A 183 36.21 6.02 15.92
N THR A 184 36.98 6.42 16.93
CA THR A 184 37.76 5.47 17.76
C THR A 184 37.03 5.05 19.03
N GLY A 185 36.08 5.86 19.51
CA GLY A 185 35.51 5.74 20.85
C GLY A 185 36.49 6.11 21.98
N ASN A 186 37.78 6.26 21.68
CA ASN A 186 38.82 6.47 22.68
C ASN A 186 38.84 7.92 23.12
N SER A 187 38.53 8.12 24.39
CA SER A 187 38.33 9.43 24.99
C SER A 187 39.28 9.71 26.15
N GLU A 188 40.11 8.73 26.55
CA GLU A 188 40.95 8.83 27.75
C GLU A 188 41.83 10.09 27.75
N GLN A 189 42.44 10.41 26.61
CA GLN A 189 43.33 11.58 26.48
C GLN A 189 42.58 12.92 26.64
N ILE A 190 41.35 13.00 26.15
CA ILE A 190 40.51 14.22 26.19
C ILE A 190 40.07 14.49 27.63
N PHE A 191 39.74 13.44 28.38
CA PHE A 191 39.22 13.57 29.73
C PHE A 191 40.29 13.56 30.82
N GLN A 192 41.57 13.29 30.53
CA GLN A 192 42.64 13.33 31.55
C GLN A 192 42.70 14.66 32.30
N LYS A 193 42.60 15.78 31.58
CA LYS A 193 42.59 17.12 32.17
C LYS A 193 41.33 17.34 33.01
N ALA A 194 40.18 16.92 32.51
CA ALA A 194 38.91 17.02 33.22
C ALA A 194 38.87 16.16 34.50
N ILE A 195 39.52 14.98 34.51
CA ILE A 195 39.64 14.11 35.69
C ILE A 195 40.40 14.83 36.81
N GLN A 196 41.43 15.62 36.47
CA GLN A 196 42.21 16.38 37.45
C GLN A 196 41.42 17.58 38.01
N GLU A 197 40.60 18.23 37.18
CA GLU A 197 39.89 19.46 37.54
C GLU A 197 38.50 19.24 38.19
N GLN A 198 37.71 18.28 37.69
CA GLN A 198 36.32 18.03 38.12
C GLN A 198 36.14 16.79 39.02
N GLY A 199 37.19 15.98 39.19
CA GLY A 199 37.15 14.77 40.00
C GLY A 199 36.78 13.51 39.24
N ARG A 200 37.38 12.38 39.63
CA ARG A 200 37.40 11.13 38.85
C ARG A 200 36.02 10.48 38.63
N GLY A 201 35.09 10.58 39.58
CA GLY A 201 33.81 9.85 39.53
C GLY A 201 32.92 10.25 38.36
N GLN A 202 32.52 11.54 38.31
CA GLN A 202 31.60 12.06 37.30
C GLN A 202 32.15 11.95 35.87
N VAL A 203 33.47 12.10 35.72
CA VAL A 203 34.15 12.00 34.43
C VAL A 203 34.14 10.56 33.91
N MET A 204 34.38 9.58 34.79
CA MET A 204 34.37 8.16 34.42
C MET A 204 32.96 7.67 34.06
N ASP A 205 31.92 8.15 34.74
CA ASP A 205 30.54 7.82 34.39
C ASP A 205 30.17 8.36 33.00
N THR A 206 30.59 9.59 32.68
CA THR A 206 30.36 10.19 31.36
C THR A 206 31.15 9.45 30.27
N LEU A 207 32.39 9.06 30.57
CA LEU A 207 33.22 8.28 29.67
C LEU A 207 32.57 6.94 29.33
N ALA A 208 32.05 6.23 30.35
CA ALA A 208 31.35 4.98 30.17
C ALA A 208 30.06 5.16 29.35
N GLU A 209 29.32 6.26 29.55
CA GLU A 209 28.14 6.61 28.74
C GLU A 209 28.53 6.80 27.26
N ILE A 210 29.58 7.59 26.98
CA ILE A 210 30.06 7.87 25.62
C ILE A 210 30.50 6.58 24.93
N GLN A 211 31.24 5.71 25.62
CA GLN A 211 31.70 4.44 25.06
C GLN A 211 30.55 3.49 24.75
N GLU A 212 29.55 3.39 25.63
CA GLU A 212 28.37 2.54 25.37
C GLU A 212 27.55 3.09 24.19
N ARG A 213 27.43 4.42 24.06
CA ARG A 213 26.80 5.07 22.91
C ARG A 213 27.57 4.81 21.62
N HIS A 214 28.89 4.94 21.62
CA HIS A 214 29.75 4.62 20.47
C HIS A 214 29.48 3.19 19.98
N ASN A 215 29.54 2.22 20.90
CA ASN A 215 29.29 0.81 20.60
C ASN A 215 27.85 0.58 20.10
N THR A 216 26.88 1.34 20.61
CA THR A 216 25.48 1.28 20.17
C THR A 216 25.38 1.75 18.72
N VAL A 217 25.86 2.95 18.41
CA VAL A 217 25.75 3.56 17.08
C VAL A 217 26.48 2.74 16.03
N LYS A 218 27.69 2.25 16.34
CA LYS A 218 28.47 1.40 15.42
C LYS A 218 27.76 0.09 15.07
N ASP A 219 27.09 -0.54 16.04
CA ASP A 219 26.33 -1.76 15.79
C ASP A 219 25.04 -1.49 15.00
N LEU A 220 24.35 -0.39 15.30
CA LEU A 220 23.16 0.03 14.56
C LEU A 220 23.51 0.39 13.11
N GLU A 221 24.62 1.10 12.91
CA GLU A 221 25.10 1.47 11.58
C GLU A 221 25.38 0.23 10.73
N ARG A 222 26.07 -0.78 11.29
CA ARG A 222 26.33 -2.03 10.58
C ARG A 222 25.05 -2.71 10.12
N LYS A 223 24.04 -2.82 11.00
CA LYS A 223 22.75 -3.43 10.66
C LYS A 223 21.95 -2.61 9.65
N LEU A 224 22.00 -1.28 9.75
CA LEU A 224 21.34 -0.39 8.79
C LEU A 224 22.02 -0.41 7.42
N LEU A 225 23.35 -0.61 7.36
CA LEU A 225 24.08 -0.87 6.12
C LEU A 225 23.63 -2.16 5.44
N GLU A 226 23.42 -3.24 6.20
CA GLU A 226 22.85 -4.49 5.66
C GLU A 226 21.44 -4.27 5.10
N LEU A 227 20.62 -3.46 5.77
CA LEU A 227 19.29 -3.08 5.29
C LEU A 227 19.37 -2.22 4.01
N GLN A 228 20.38 -1.34 3.92
CA GLN A 228 20.63 -0.50 2.74
C GLN A 228 20.95 -1.33 1.50
N GLN A 229 21.63 -2.47 1.63
CA GLN A 229 21.85 -3.36 0.50
C GLN A 229 20.54 -3.85 -0.11
N ILE A 230 19.54 -4.17 0.73
CA ILE A 230 18.20 -4.58 0.27
C ILE A 230 17.50 -3.40 -0.43
N PHE A 231 17.68 -2.17 0.08
CA PHE A 231 17.14 -0.97 -0.56
C PHE A 231 17.68 -0.77 -1.97
N ILE A 232 18.99 -0.95 -2.18
CA ILE A 232 19.62 -0.84 -3.50
C ILE A 232 19.01 -1.85 -4.46
N ASP A 233 18.82 -3.10 -4.03
CA ASP A 233 18.18 -4.11 -4.87
C ASP A 233 16.74 -3.72 -5.25
N ILE A 234 15.98 -3.16 -4.31
CA ILE A 234 14.60 -2.69 -4.57
C ILE A 234 14.60 -1.48 -5.51
N ALA A 235 15.58 -0.58 -5.39
CA ALA A 235 15.73 0.56 -6.29
C ALA A 235 15.98 0.07 -7.72
N VAL A 236 16.83 -0.94 -7.92
CA VAL A 236 17.06 -1.58 -9.22
C VAL A 236 15.77 -2.21 -9.76
N LEU A 237 14.98 -2.90 -8.91
CA LEU A 237 13.69 -3.46 -9.33
C LEU A 237 12.72 -2.36 -9.82
N VAL A 238 12.70 -1.19 -9.18
CA VAL A 238 11.85 -0.05 -9.59
C VAL A 238 12.36 0.57 -10.89
N ASP A 239 13.66 0.85 -10.99
CA ASP A 239 14.25 1.58 -12.10
C ASP A 239 14.22 0.75 -13.41
N ALA A 240 14.33 -0.58 -13.31
CA ALA A 240 14.17 -1.50 -14.45
C ALA A 240 12.78 -1.44 -15.13
N GLN A 241 11.79 -0.79 -14.51
CA GLN A 241 10.43 -0.64 -15.05
C GLN A 241 10.14 0.76 -15.63
N GLY A 242 11.14 1.65 -15.72
CA GLY A 242 10.97 3.06 -16.10
C GLY A 242 10.14 3.32 -17.37
N GLU A 243 10.32 2.54 -18.44
CA GLU A 243 9.59 2.72 -19.71
C GLU A 243 8.11 2.30 -19.66
N ILE A 244 7.74 1.47 -18.67
CA ILE A 244 6.37 0.96 -18.49
C ILE A 244 5.51 1.97 -17.71
N LEU A 245 6.13 2.85 -16.93
CA LEU A 245 5.47 3.77 -16.01
C LEU A 245 4.73 4.92 -16.71
N ASP A 246 5.37 5.58 -17.68
CA ASP A 246 4.80 6.73 -18.39
C ASP A 246 3.51 6.36 -19.15
N ASN A 247 3.45 5.15 -19.71
CA ASN A 247 2.28 4.64 -20.40
C ASN A 247 1.18 4.15 -19.44
N ILE A 248 1.51 3.81 -18.20
CA ILE A 248 0.57 3.30 -17.21
C ILE A 248 -0.07 4.43 -16.41
N GLU A 249 0.68 5.47 -16.05
CA GLU A 249 0.14 6.62 -15.29
C GLU A 249 -0.99 7.30 -16.08
N SER A 250 -0.83 7.42 -17.39
CA SER A 250 -1.87 7.89 -18.33
C SER A 250 -3.10 6.95 -18.37
N GLN A 251 -2.91 5.63 -18.34
CA GLN A 251 -3.99 4.66 -18.57
C GLN A 251 -4.73 4.23 -17.28
N VAL A 252 -4.06 4.28 -16.12
CA VAL A 252 -4.66 4.02 -14.80
C VAL A 252 -5.48 5.20 -14.33
N SER A 253 -5.03 6.44 -14.59
CA SER A 253 -5.85 7.63 -14.36
C SER A 253 -7.20 7.48 -15.07
N SER A 254 -7.18 7.10 -16.36
CA SER A 254 -8.41 6.86 -17.11
C SER A 254 -9.24 5.69 -16.57
N ALA A 255 -8.61 4.60 -16.10
CA ALA A 255 -9.34 3.46 -15.53
C ALA A 255 -10.02 3.79 -14.18
N VAL A 256 -9.35 4.54 -13.31
CA VAL A 256 -9.93 5.04 -12.04
C VAL A 256 -11.11 5.97 -12.35
N ASP A 257 -10.96 6.88 -13.31
CA ASP A 257 -12.04 7.76 -13.76
C ASP A 257 -13.24 6.97 -14.31
N HIS A 258 -12.99 5.88 -15.05
CA HIS A 258 -14.04 5.00 -15.58
C HIS A 258 -14.73 4.17 -14.49
N VAL A 259 -14.01 3.64 -13.49
CA VAL A 259 -14.61 2.91 -12.36
C VAL A 259 -15.43 3.85 -11.49
N GLN A 260 -14.94 5.06 -11.21
CA GLN A 260 -15.66 6.08 -10.46
C GLN A 260 -16.93 6.51 -11.21
N SER A 261 -16.83 6.76 -12.51
CA SER A 261 -17.99 7.06 -13.37
C SER A 261 -18.99 5.90 -13.44
N GLY A 262 -18.52 4.65 -13.53
CA GLY A 262 -19.35 3.44 -13.51
C GLY A 262 -20.07 3.23 -12.18
N THR A 263 -19.41 3.52 -11.06
CA THR A 263 -20.00 3.45 -9.72
C THR A 263 -21.12 4.49 -9.55
N VAL A 264 -20.90 5.71 -10.04
CA VAL A 264 -21.92 6.77 -10.06
C VAL A 264 -23.10 6.38 -10.96
N ALA A 265 -22.84 5.78 -12.13
CA ALA A 265 -23.89 5.30 -13.03
C ALA A 265 -24.73 4.17 -12.39
N LEU A 266 -24.10 3.22 -11.69
CA LEU A 266 -24.77 2.15 -10.94
C LEU A 266 -25.62 2.69 -9.79
N GLN A 267 -25.11 3.66 -9.03
CA GLN A 267 -25.88 4.32 -7.98
C GLN A 267 -27.10 5.05 -8.55
N LYS A 268 -26.94 5.75 -9.69
CA LYS A 268 -28.03 6.42 -10.41
C LYS A 268 -29.07 5.42 -10.92
N ALA A 269 -28.63 4.31 -11.52
CA ALA A 269 -29.50 3.23 -11.99
C ALA A 269 -30.29 2.59 -10.84
N LYS A 270 -29.65 2.31 -9.70
CA LYS A 270 -30.32 1.78 -8.49
C LYS A 270 -31.37 2.76 -7.96
N LYS A 271 -31.09 4.07 -7.97
CA LYS A 271 -32.03 5.13 -7.57
C LYS A 271 -33.23 5.22 -8.52
N LEU A 272 -32.99 5.16 -9.83
CA LEU A 272 -34.04 5.17 -10.86
C LEU A 272 -34.91 3.91 -10.78
N GLN A 273 -34.32 2.72 -10.62
CA GLN A 273 -35.05 1.46 -10.46
C GLN A 273 -35.95 1.49 -9.22
N LYS A 274 -35.44 2.01 -8.08
CA LYS A 274 -36.24 2.15 -6.85
C LYS A 274 -37.41 3.12 -7.03
N ASN A 275 -37.23 4.18 -7.82
CA ASN A 275 -38.31 5.14 -8.09
C ASN A 275 -39.33 4.60 -9.09
N SER A 276 -38.89 3.89 -10.14
CA SER A 276 -39.75 3.29 -11.15
C SER A 276 -40.73 2.28 -10.56
N ARG A 277 -40.30 1.48 -9.57
CA ARG A 277 -41.19 0.53 -8.87
C ARG A 277 -42.35 1.24 -8.14
N LYS A 278 -42.09 2.41 -7.55
CA LYS A 278 -43.14 3.20 -6.88
C LYS A 278 -44.16 3.74 -7.88
N TRP A 279 -43.68 4.26 -9.01
CA TRP A 279 -44.53 4.78 -10.08
C TRP A 279 -45.34 3.68 -10.78
N MET A 280 -44.74 2.50 -10.96
CA MET A 280 -45.44 1.32 -11.48
C MET A 280 -46.57 0.87 -10.55
N CYS A 281 -46.36 0.82 -9.23
CA CYS A 281 -47.44 0.51 -8.29
C CYS A 281 -48.57 1.55 -8.32
N ILE A 282 -48.24 2.84 -8.42
CA ILE A 282 -49.24 3.90 -8.54
C ILE A 282 -50.05 3.74 -9.83
N ALA A 283 -49.38 3.46 -10.95
CA ALA A 283 -50.04 3.21 -12.24
C ALA A 283 -51.00 2.00 -12.18
N ILE A 284 -50.60 0.91 -11.51
CA ILE A 284 -51.46 -0.27 -11.31
C ILE A 284 -52.69 0.07 -10.45
N ILE A 285 -52.53 0.83 -9.36
CA ILE A 285 -53.65 1.26 -8.51
C ILE A 285 -54.65 2.12 -9.28
N ILE A 286 -54.17 3.07 -10.09
CA ILE A 286 -55.02 3.92 -10.94
C ILE A 286 -55.80 3.05 -11.93
N LEU A 287 -55.14 2.09 -12.57
CA LEU A 287 -55.79 1.16 -13.51
C LEU A 287 -56.89 0.33 -12.83
N LEU A 288 -56.65 -0.19 -11.62
CA LEU A 288 -57.66 -0.93 -10.86
C LEU A 288 -58.86 -0.06 -10.48
N LEU A 289 -58.64 1.20 -10.09
CA LEU A 289 -59.73 2.13 -9.80
C LEU A 289 -60.60 2.40 -11.04
N ILE A 290 -59.98 2.58 -12.21
CA ILE A 290 -60.71 2.75 -13.48
C ILE A 290 -61.57 1.51 -13.76
N VAL A 291 -61.04 0.31 -13.59
CA VAL A 291 -61.79 -0.95 -13.77
C VAL A 291 -62.98 -1.02 -12.81
N VAL A 292 -62.80 -0.68 -11.53
CA VAL A 292 -63.89 -0.68 -10.54
C VAL A 292 -64.99 0.32 -10.91
N ILE A 293 -64.63 1.53 -11.36
CA ILE A 293 -65.60 2.55 -11.79
C ILE A 293 -66.42 2.04 -12.97
N ILE A 294 -65.77 1.41 -13.96
CA ILE A 294 -66.46 0.84 -15.13
C ILE A 294 -67.43 -0.26 -14.69
N VAL A 295 -66.99 -1.18 -13.82
CA VAL A 295 -67.83 -2.27 -13.31
C VAL A 295 -69.04 -1.75 -12.54
N VAL A 296 -68.87 -0.77 -11.66
CA VAL A 296 -69.98 -0.15 -10.92
C VAL A 296 -70.94 0.58 -11.86
N ALA A 297 -70.43 1.29 -12.87
CA ALA A 297 -71.27 1.98 -13.85
C ALA A 297 -72.12 1.01 -14.70
N VAL A 298 -71.62 -0.20 -14.96
CA VAL A 298 -72.35 -1.24 -15.72
C VAL A 298 -73.34 -2.00 -14.84
N ILE A 299 -73.02 -2.26 -13.56
CA ILE A 299 -73.89 -3.02 -12.64
C ILE A 299 -75.01 -2.16 -12.02
N LYS A 300 -74.72 -0.90 -11.66
CA LYS A 300 -75.68 -0.01 -10.98
C LYS A 300 -76.95 0.35 -11.78
N PRO A 301 -77.00 0.39 -13.13
CA PRO A 301 -78.25 0.61 -13.85
C PRO A 301 -79.28 -0.53 -13.69
N TRP A 302 -78.92 -1.66 -13.08
CA TRP A 302 -79.81 -2.83 -12.90
C TRP A 302 -80.37 -2.99 -11.47
N SER A 303 -80.14 -2.03 -10.56
CA SER A 303 -80.57 -2.10 -9.15
C SER A 303 -81.66 -1.08 -8.76
N LYS A 304 -82.28 -0.41 -9.74
CA LYS A 304 -83.51 0.38 -9.51
C LYS A 304 -84.65 -0.24 -10.31
N GLY A 305 -85.17 -1.34 -9.79
CA GLY A 305 -86.44 -1.96 -10.16
C GLY A 305 -87.16 -2.33 -8.88
#